data_AF-A0A1V4WP21-F1
#
_entry.id   AF-A0A1V4WP21-F1
#
_cell.length_a   1.000
_cell.length_b   1.000
_cell.length_c   1.000
_cell.angle_alpha   90.00
_cell.angle_beta   90.00
_cell.angle_gamma   90.00
#
_symmetry.space_group_name_H-M   'P 1'
#
loop_
_entity.id
_entity.type
_entity.pdbx_description
1 polymer ?
#
loop_
_entity_poly.entity_id
_entity_poly.type
_entity_poly.pdbx_seq_one_letter_code
_entity_poly.pdbx_strand_id
1 'polypeptide(L)'
;MELFVVMDRSILGRGVFAVFSSLEKARSFGDDMYQSTNFQCEVKACSVIGGSGVPDKVYAAHFYDDFYDTHVFDGIYSESDLAYDAVGRKGLIIRFVIDSPDDREIVA
;
A
#
# COMPACT_ATOMS: atom_id res chain seq x y z
N MET A 1 4.38 14.52 -0.46
CA MET A 1 5.41 13.58 -0.95
C MET A 1 4.72 12.56 -1.84
N GLU A 2 5.37 12.14 -2.92
CA GLU A 2 4.88 11.07 -3.80
C GLU A 2 5.65 9.78 -3.47
N LEU A 3 4.91 8.68 -3.31
CA LEU A 3 5.45 7.34 -3.10
C LEU A 3 5.01 6.39 -4.21
N PHE A 4 5.78 5.33 -4.41
CA PHE A 4 5.52 4.34 -5.43
C PHE A 4 5.06 3.05 -4.77
N VAL A 5 3.78 2.75 -4.94
CA VAL A 5 3.11 1.61 -4.34
C VAL A 5 3.14 0.46 -5.33
N VAL A 6 3.73 -0.66 -4.93
CA VAL A 6 3.67 -1.92 -5.70
C VAL A 6 2.46 -2.70 -5.20
N MET A 7 1.54 -2.99 -6.10
CA MET A 7 0.29 -3.66 -5.78
C MET A 7 -0.08 -4.73 -6.81
N ASP A 8 -1.04 -5.57 -6.47
CA ASP A 8 -1.59 -6.57 -7.39
C ASP A 8 -2.21 -5.91 -8.62
N ARG A 9 -1.84 -6.38 -9.81
CA ARG A 9 -2.38 -5.92 -11.10
C ARG A 9 -3.77 -6.49 -11.41
N SER A 10 -4.27 -7.42 -10.61
CA SER A 10 -5.61 -7.98 -10.78
C SER A 10 -6.68 -6.89 -10.70
N ILE A 11 -7.80 -7.07 -11.43
CA ILE A 11 -8.87 -6.07 -11.64
C ILE A 11 -9.43 -5.45 -10.35
N LEU A 12 -9.20 -6.09 -9.21
CA LEU A 12 -9.67 -5.65 -7.90
C LEU A 12 -8.57 -5.03 -7.03
N GLY A 13 -7.34 -4.89 -7.53
CA GLY A 13 -6.24 -4.10 -6.93
C GLY A 13 -6.10 -4.32 -5.43
N ARG A 14 -6.16 -5.60 -5.01
CA ARG A 14 -6.61 -5.94 -3.64
C ARG A 14 -5.54 -5.81 -2.58
N GLY A 15 -4.27 -5.89 -2.96
CA GLY A 15 -3.17 -5.95 -2.01
C GLY A 15 -2.04 -5.02 -2.39
N VAL A 16 -1.67 -4.14 -1.47
CA VAL A 16 -0.38 -3.47 -1.49
C VAL A 16 0.69 -4.46 -1.01
N PHE A 17 1.73 -4.64 -1.82
CA PHE A 17 2.86 -5.50 -1.47
C PHE A 17 3.98 -4.73 -0.80
N ALA A 18 4.27 -3.52 -1.29
CA ALA A 18 5.39 -2.72 -0.84
C ALA A 18 5.20 -1.25 -1.23
N VAL A 19 5.89 -0.36 -0.50
CA VAL A 19 5.90 1.09 -0.76
C VAL A 19 7.34 1.58 -0.83
N PHE A 20 7.66 2.33 -1.88
CA PHE A 20 9.02 2.81 -2.15
C PHE A 20 9.08 4.31 -2.33
N SER A 21 10.23 4.89 -2.01
CA SER A 21 10.52 6.31 -2.21
C SER A 21 10.85 6.66 -3.66
N SER A 22 11.19 5.68 -4.49
CA SER A 22 11.54 5.88 -5.90
C SER A 22 10.92 4.82 -6.82
N LEU A 23 10.61 5.27 -8.05
CA LEU A 23 10.06 4.42 -9.09
C LEU A 23 11.01 3.28 -9.48
N GLU A 24 12.32 3.54 -9.46
CA GLU A 24 13.36 2.56 -9.80
C GLU A 24 13.33 1.37 -8.84
N LYS A 25 13.28 1.63 -7.51
CA LYS A 25 13.18 0.57 -6.50
C LYS A 25 11.88 -0.22 -6.63
N ALA A 26 10.75 0.48 -6.84
CA ALA A 26 9.46 -0.16 -7.02
C ALA A 26 9.41 -1.09 -8.25
N ARG A 27 10.01 -0.66 -9.37
CA ARG A 27 10.12 -1.48 -10.58
C ARG A 27 11.03 -2.68 -10.38
N SER A 28 12.21 -2.49 -9.78
CA SER A 28 13.12 -3.59 -9.47
C SER A 28 12.43 -4.65 -8.62
N PHE A 29 11.72 -4.24 -7.57
CA PHE A 29 10.95 -5.18 -6.72
C PHE A 29 9.85 -5.90 -7.51
N GLY A 30 9.12 -5.19 -8.37
CA GLY A 30 8.09 -5.81 -9.23
C GLY A 30 8.66 -6.83 -10.20
N ASP A 31 9.82 -6.54 -10.81
CA ASP A 31 10.51 -7.45 -11.72
C ASP A 31 11.04 -8.69 -10.98
N ASP A 32 11.64 -8.51 -9.80
CA ASP A 32 12.10 -9.61 -8.95
C ASP A 32 10.94 -10.51 -8.49
N MET A 33 9.81 -9.90 -8.13
CA MET A 33 8.59 -10.63 -7.76
C MET A 33 8.03 -11.43 -8.94
N TYR A 34 8.02 -10.85 -10.15
CA TYR A 34 7.63 -11.57 -11.35
C TYR A 34 8.57 -12.73 -11.67
N GLN A 35 9.89 -12.54 -11.59
CA GLN A 35 10.86 -13.61 -11.87
C GLN A 35 10.77 -14.76 -10.87
N SER A 36 10.53 -14.46 -9.59
CA SER A 36 10.48 -15.46 -8.51
C SER A 36 9.14 -16.20 -8.42
N THR A 37 8.04 -15.54 -8.73
CA THR A 37 6.68 -16.08 -8.48
C THR A 37 5.74 -16.07 -9.68
N ASN A 38 6.15 -15.49 -10.81
CA ASN A 38 5.28 -15.14 -11.96
C ASN A 38 4.10 -14.22 -11.61
N PHE A 39 4.17 -13.52 -10.48
CA PHE A 39 3.12 -12.60 -10.05
C PHE A 39 3.24 -11.27 -10.80
N GLN A 40 2.14 -10.79 -11.38
CA GLN A 40 2.12 -9.51 -12.08
C GLN A 40 1.75 -8.39 -11.12
N CYS A 41 2.65 -7.42 -10.98
CA CYS A 41 2.42 -6.24 -10.16
C CYS A 41 2.15 -5.00 -11.02
N GLU A 42 1.44 -4.04 -10.44
CA GLU A 42 1.33 -2.68 -10.92
C GLU A 42 2.09 -1.75 -9.96
N VAL A 43 2.75 -0.72 -10.52
CA VAL A 43 3.35 0.35 -9.74
C VAL A 43 2.51 1.60 -9.90
N LYS A 44 1.91 2.06 -8.79
CA LYS A 44 1.08 3.26 -8.75
C LYS A 44 1.78 4.37 -7.97
N ALA A 45 1.85 5.56 -8.56
CA ALA A 45 2.28 6.75 -7.84
C ALA A 45 1.13 7.24 -6.95
N CYS A 46 1.39 7.39 -5.65
CA CYS A 46 0.42 7.81 -4.65
C CYS A 46 0.96 8.98 -3.85
N SER A 47 0.14 10.03 -3.70
CA SER A 47 0.40 11.08 -2.72
C SER A 47 0.09 10.55 -1.32
N VAL A 48 0.95 10.87 -0.36
CA VAL A 48 0.71 10.57 1.07
C VAL A 48 -0.30 11.56 1.62
N ILE A 49 -1.36 11.05 2.25
CA ILE A 49 -2.42 11.80 2.92
C ILE A 49 -2.02 12.01 4.39
N GLY A 50 -1.98 13.27 4.84
CA GLY A 50 -1.67 13.63 6.23
C GLY A 50 -0.46 14.54 6.38
N GLY A 51 0.22 14.44 7.54
CA GLY A 51 1.26 15.36 8.00
C GLY A 51 2.43 15.60 7.04
N SER A 52 3.08 16.77 7.20
CA SER A 52 4.07 17.32 6.25
C SER A 52 5.49 16.75 6.36
N GLY A 53 5.70 15.69 7.14
CA GLY A 53 6.99 15.01 7.28
C GLY A 53 7.19 13.91 6.23
N VAL A 54 8.44 13.54 5.95
CA VAL A 54 8.75 12.26 5.27
C VAL A 54 8.62 11.17 6.33
N PRO A 55 7.55 10.36 6.33
CA PRO A 55 7.40 9.33 7.33
C PRO A 55 8.32 8.17 6.96
N ASP A 56 9.06 7.61 7.92
CA ASP A 56 9.75 6.32 7.68
C ASP A 56 8.73 5.18 7.44
N LYS A 57 7.51 5.38 7.95
CA LYS A 57 6.42 4.40 7.91
C LYS A 57 5.14 5.04 7.41
N VAL A 58 4.42 4.32 6.58
CA VAL A 58 3.12 4.75 6.03
C VAL A 58 2.09 3.66 6.20
N TYR A 59 0.82 4.05 6.10
CA TYR A 59 -0.32 3.17 6.32
C TYR A 59 -1.11 3.05 5.03
N ALA A 60 -1.12 1.86 4.45
CA ALA A 60 -2.00 1.55 3.32
C ALA A 60 -3.39 1.20 3.87
N ALA A 61 -4.34 2.07 3.63
CA ALA A 61 -5.72 1.86 4.06
C ALA A 61 -6.50 1.18 2.94
N HIS A 62 -7.29 0.18 3.32
CA HIS A 62 -8.20 -0.52 2.43
C HIS A 62 -9.60 -0.49 3.03
N PHE A 63 -10.55 0.16 2.37
CA PHE A 63 -11.94 0.11 2.82
C PHE A 63 -12.55 -1.24 2.45
N TYR A 64 -13.55 -1.65 3.21
CA TYR A 64 -14.27 -2.89 2.94
C TYR A 64 -15.49 -2.60 2.07
N ASP A 65 -15.55 -3.23 0.90
CA ASP A 65 -16.68 -3.19 -0.01
C ASP A 65 -17.68 -4.30 0.37
N ASP A 66 -18.81 -3.90 0.97
CA ASP A 66 -19.87 -4.83 1.39
C ASP A 66 -20.57 -5.54 0.22
N PHE A 67 -20.53 -4.99 -1.00
CA PHE A 67 -21.18 -5.60 -2.17
C PHE A 67 -20.36 -6.75 -2.73
N TYR A 68 -19.03 -6.58 -2.77
CA TYR A 68 -18.11 -7.58 -3.31
C TYR A 68 -17.42 -8.42 -2.22
N ASP A 69 -17.71 -8.19 -0.94
CA ASP A 69 -17.10 -8.87 0.22
C ASP A 69 -15.57 -8.88 0.12
N THR A 70 -14.97 -7.71 -0.08
CA THR A 70 -13.52 -7.57 -0.31
C THR A 70 -12.98 -6.26 0.22
N HIS A 71 -11.71 -6.24 0.59
CA HIS A 71 -10.97 -5.00 0.85
C HIS A 71 -10.46 -4.41 -0.45
N VAL A 72 -10.61 -3.09 -0.60
CA VAL A 72 -10.20 -2.30 -1.76
C VAL A 72 -9.26 -1.20 -1.31
N PHE A 73 -8.13 -1.08 -1.98
CA PHE A 73 -7.13 -0.05 -1.68
C PHE A 73 -7.73 1.36 -1.83
N ASP A 74 -7.66 2.13 -0.74
CA ASP A 74 -8.13 3.51 -0.68
C ASP A 74 -6.99 4.50 -0.96
N GLY A 75 -5.92 4.40 -0.16
CA GLY A 75 -4.82 5.36 -0.21
C GLY A 75 -3.70 5.07 0.79
N ILE A 76 -2.68 5.92 0.73
CA ILE A 76 -1.53 5.89 1.64
C ILE A 76 -1.63 7.07 2.61
N TYR A 77 -1.56 6.78 3.89
CA TYR A 77 -1.68 7.75 4.97
C TYR A 77 -0.38 7.84 5.77
N SER A 78 -0.06 9.04 6.27
CA SER A 78 1.12 9.26 7.11
C SER A 78 0.95 8.74 8.54
N GLU A 79 -0.30 8.61 9.01
CA GLU A 79 -0.66 8.30 10.40
C GLU A 79 -1.73 7.20 10.43
N SER A 80 -1.68 6.35 11.45
CA SER A 80 -2.64 5.25 11.63
C SER A 80 -4.04 5.78 11.86
N ASP A 81 -4.18 6.82 12.67
CA ASP A 81 -5.48 7.35 13.10
C ASP A 81 -6.23 7.92 11.90
N LEU A 82 -5.52 8.62 11.01
CA LEU A 82 -6.07 9.09 9.73
C LEU A 82 -6.53 7.95 8.83
N ALA A 83 -5.76 6.86 8.78
CA ALA A 83 -6.16 5.67 8.01
C ALA A 83 -7.43 5.04 8.60
N TYR A 84 -7.53 4.91 9.93
CA TYR A 84 -8.72 4.40 10.62
C TYR A 84 -9.96 5.25 10.39
N ASP A 85 -9.81 6.56 10.44
CA ASP A 85 -10.89 7.52 10.17
C ASP A 85 -11.42 7.38 8.73
N ALA A 86 -10.55 7.03 7.77
CA ALA A 86 -10.92 6.85 6.37
C ALA A 86 -11.67 5.53 6.09
N VAL A 87 -11.18 4.40 6.63
CA VAL A 87 -11.70 3.07 6.25
C VAL A 87 -12.73 2.48 7.21
N GLY A 88 -12.87 3.07 8.40
CA GLY A 88 -13.82 2.64 9.40
C GLY A 88 -13.58 1.23 9.96
N ARG A 89 -14.55 0.72 10.72
CA ARG A 89 -14.38 -0.50 11.56
C ARG A 89 -14.12 -1.81 10.80
N LYS A 90 -14.57 -1.90 9.55
CA LYS A 90 -14.34 -3.10 8.71
C LYS A 90 -13.10 -2.97 7.82
N GLY A 91 -12.49 -1.79 7.80
CA GLY A 91 -11.33 -1.52 6.98
C GLY A 91 -10.11 -2.34 7.41
N LEU A 92 -9.18 -2.51 6.47
CA LEU A 92 -7.90 -3.16 6.69
C LEU A 92 -6.81 -2.10 6.55
N ILE A 93 -5.96 -1.99 7.56
CA ILE A 93 -4.81 -1.08 7.54
C ILE A 93 -3.54 -1.92 7.62
N ILE A 94 -2.61 -1.66 6.71
CA ILE A 94 -1.31 -2.31 6.69
C ILE A 94 -0.25 -1.22 6.81
N ARG A 95 0.58 -1.31 7.86
CA ARG A 95 1.76 -0.47 8.02
C ARG A 95 2.87 -0.99 7.14
N PHE A 96 3.52 -0.10 6.40
CA PHE A 96 4.72 -0.36 5.62
C PHE A 96 5.86 0.53 6.09
N VAL A 97 7.07 -0.01 6.13
CA VAL A 97 8.29 0.79 6.17
C VAL A 97 8.72 1.07 4.74
N ILE A 98 8.99 2.34 4.43
CA ILE A 98 9.38 2.75 3.07
C ILE A 98 10.70 2.08 2.69
N ASP A 99 10.77 1.57 1.46
CA ASP A 99 11.93 0.85 0.91
C ASP A 99 12.29 -0.46 1.64
N SER A 100 11.46 -0.94 2.56
CA SER A 100 11.66 -2.18 3.32
C SER A 100 10.43 -3.10 3.18
N PRO A 101 10.27 -3.79 2.03
CA PRO A 101 9.05 -4.55 1.71
C PRO A 101 8.74 -5.68 2.71
N ASP A 102 9.76 -6.21 3.39
CA ASP A 102 9.63 -7.27 4.38
C ASP A 102 9.15 -6.76 5.75
N ASP A 103 9.29 -5.45 6.04
CA ASP A 103 8.82 -4.83 7.28
C ASP A 103 7.45 -4.21 7.05
N ARG A 104 6.44 -5.09 7.09
CA ARG A 104 5.03 -4.72 7.04
C ARG A 104 4.23 -5.43 8.14
N GLU A 105 3.21 -4.76 8.65
CA GLU A 105 2.39 -5.28 9.73
C GLU A 105 0.92 -4.91 9.51
N ILE A 106 0.01 -5.87 9.72
CA ILE A 106 -1.42 -5.58 9.77
C ILE A 106 -1.70 -4.86 11.09
N VAL A 107 -2.28 -3.67 11.00
CA VAL A 107 -2.66 -2.87 12.16
C VAL A 107 -4.12 -3.23 12.49
N ALA A 108 -4.34 -3.74 13.71
CA ALA A 108 -5.63 -4.17 14.23
C ALA A 108 -6.19 -3.16 15.22
#